data_AF-C3XZ58-F1
#
_entry.id   AF-C3XZ58-F1
#
_cell.length_a   1.000
_cell.length_b   1.000
_cell.length_c   1.000
_cell.angle_alpha   90.00
_cell.angle_beta   90.00
_cell.angle_gamma   90.00
#
_symmetry.space_group_name_H-M   'P 1'
#
loop_
_entity.id
_entity.type
_entity.pdbx_description
1 polymer ?
#
loop_
_entity_poly.entity_id
_entity_poly.type
_entity_poly.pdbx_seq_one_letter_code
_entity_poly.pdbx_strand_id
1 'polypeptide(L)'
;MRIQRIQSLWFVVLALAARTAVAQGPCGPLQFQCNDGSCIESILQCDQTPDCPDESDEENCGIFGKRPGTCPSPTLTADECLLRPRVYRTCDIDADCRSGEKCCFNGCGSECIQVVTRTTSSVCDDDQFTCDDGECIPADYQCDDDADCQDRSDEKNCRCCSHACGNAMIAL
;
A
#
# COMPACT_ATOMS: atom_id res chain seq x y z
N MET A 1 -20.60 71.25 -17.48
CA MET A 1 -20.35 70.19 -18.46
C MET A 1 -19.76 68.97 -17.74
N ARG A 2 -20.41 67.82 -17.94
CA ARG A 2 -19.99 66.43 -17.68
C ARG A 2 -19.56 66.00 -16.26
N ILE A 3 -20.58 65.46 -15.60
CA ILE A 3 -20.59 64.45 -14.55
C ILE A 3 -19.87 63.16 -15.03
N GLN A 4 -19.03 62.62 -14.15
CA GLN A 4 -18.52 61.26 -13.97
C GLN A 4 -17.94 60.47 -15.18
N ARG A 5 -16.65 60.14 -15.06
CA ARG A 5 -16.10 58.84 -15.46
C ARG A 5 -15.41 58.20 -14.26
N ILE A 6 -16.25 57.68 -13.35
CA ILE A 6 -15.90 56.55 -12.50
C ILE A 6 -15.69 55.39 -13.46
N GLN A 7 -14.51 54.78 -13.46
CA GLN A 7 -14.16 53.42 -13.93
C GLN A 7 -12.65 53.43 -14.09
N SER A 8 -11.90 52.91 -13.11
CA SER A 8 -10.57 52.27 -13.27
C SER A 8 -9.81 52.05 -11.95
N LEU A 9 -10.34 52.45 -10.77
CA LEU A 9 -9.69 52.12 -9.49
C LEU A 9 -10.05 50.72 -8.94
N TRP A 10 -10.83 49.92 -9.69
CA TRP A 10 -11.11 48.52 -9.38
C TRP A 10 -10.07 47.53 -9.96
N PHE A 11 -9.06 48.01 -10.68
CA PHE A 11 -8.01 47.16 -11.26
C PHE A 11 -6.72 47.08 -10.43
N VAL A 12 -6.62 47.80 -9.32
CA VAL A 12 -5.44 47.74 -8.43
C VAL A 12 -5.46 46.49 -7.52
N VAL A 13 -6.55 45.72 -7.51
CA VAL A 13 -6.56 44.36 -6.95
C VAL A 13 -6.07 43.38 -8.02
N LEU A 14 -4.90 43.66 -8.59
CA LEU A 14 -4.24 42.80 -9.58
C LEU A 14 -3.52 41.69 -8.82
N ALA A 15 -4.31 40.68 -8.44
CA ALA A 15 -3.92 39.29 -8.33
C ALA A 15 -2.57 38.99 -7.64
N LEU A 16 -2.49 39.24 -6.34
CA LEU A 16 -1.52 38.57 -5.46
C LEU A 16 -2.04 37.22 -4.93
N ALA A 17 -2.90 36.57 -5.70
CA ALA A 17 -3.14 35.14 -5.60
C ALA A 17 -2.39 34.47 -6.74
N ALA A 18 -1.05 34.55 -6.71
CA ALA A 18 -0.26 33.48 -7.32
C ALA A 18 -0.59 32.23 -6.50
N ARG A 19 -1.67 31.58 -6.93
CA ARG A 19 -2.08 30.24 -6.52
C ARG A 19 -0.82 29.42 -6.52
N THR A 20 -0.41 28.95 -5.35
CA THR A 20 0.56 27.87 -5.24
C THR A 20 -0.06 26.69 -5.96
N ALA A 21 0.20 26.58 -7.26
CA ALA A 21 -0.04 25.36 -7.99
C ALA A 21 0.93 24.35 -7.37
N VAL A 22 0.44 23.63 -6.37
CA VAL A 22 1.09 22.42 -5.92
C VAL A 22 0.99 21.47 -7.09
N ALA A 23 2.00 21.47 -7.96
CA ALA A 23 2.25 20.35 -8.84
C ALA A 23 2.69 19.21 -7.93
N GLN A 24 1.70 18.50 -7.38
CA GLN A 24 1.96 17.24 -6.71
C GLN A 24 2.46 16.30 -7.79
N GLY A 25 3.58 15.64 -7.53
CA GLY A 25 4.00 14.50 -8.33
C GLY A 25 2.91 13.43 -8.37
N PRO A 26 3.14 12.31 -9.06
CA PRO A 26 2.22 11.18 -8.98
C PRO A 26 1.92 10.86 -7.51
N CYS A 27 0.65 10.56 -7.20
CA CYS A 27 0.23 10.17 -5.86
C CYS A 27 1.09 9.01 -5.33
N GLY A 28 1.17 8.87 -4.00
CA GLY A 28 1.96 7.80 -3.37
C GLY A 28 1.57 6.39 -3.88
N PRO A 29 2.42 5.37 -3.68
CA PRO A 29 2.21 4.02 -4.21
C PRO A 29 0.93 3.31 -3.74
N LEU A 30 0.26 3.85 -2.71
CA LEU A 30 -0.99 3.35 -2.13
C LEU A 30 -2.13 4.39 -2.18
N GLN A 31 -2.00 5.39 -3.06
CA GLN A 31 -2.99 6.46 -3.21
C GLN A 31 -3.58 6.44 -4.61
N PHE A 32 -4.89 6.64 -4.70
CA PHE A 32 -5.58 6.85 -5.96
C PHE A 32 -5.61 8.34 -6.29
N GLN A 33 -5.35 8.68 -7.56
CA GLN A 33 -5.40 10.05 -8.05
C GLN A 33 -6.78 10.33 -8.67
N CYS A 34 -7.55 11.22 -8.04
CA CYS A 34 -8.81 11.74 -8.56
C CYS A 34 -8.59 12.52 -9.88
N ASN A 35 -9.64 12.74 -10.67
CA ASN A 35 -9.49 13.49 -11.94
C ASN A 35 -9.16 14.98 -11.73
N ASP A 36 -9.58 15.56 -10.60
CA ASP A 36 -9.16 16.91 -10.16
C ASP A 36 -7.68 16.98 -9.72
N GLY A 37 -7.00 15.83 -9.62
CA GLY A 37 -5.59 15.73 -9.23
C GLY A 37 -5.35 15.67 -7.71
N SER A 38 -6.41 15.63 -6.91
CA SER A 38 -6.33 15.27 -5.48
C SER A 38 -5.99 13.78 -5.30
N CYS A 39 -5.39 13.43 -4.17
CA CYS A 39 -5.03 12.05 -3.85
C CYS A 39 -5.86 11.59 -2.65
N ILE A 40 -6.49 10.42 -2.78
CA ILE A 40 -7.15 9.69 -1.70
C ILE A 40 -6.42 8.37 -1.46
N GLU A 41 -6.69 7.71 -0.33
CA GLU A 41 -6.16 6.35 -0.14
C GLU A 41 -6.72 5.41 -1.20
N SER A 42 -5.90 4.50 -1.72
CA SER A 42 -6.36 3.62 -2.78
C SER A 42 -7.59 2.84 -2.34
N ILE A 43 -7.71 2.43 -1.08
CA ILE A 43 -8.86 1.66 -0.55
C ILE A 43 -10.22 2.37 -0.67
N LEU A 44 -10.22 3.70 -0.82
CA LEU A 44 -11.41 4.53 -0.92
C LEU A 44 -11.94 4.61 -2.35
N GLN A 45 -11.16 4.19 -3.35
CA GLN A 45 -11.70 4.05 -4.70
C GLN A 45 -12.68 2.87 -4.76
N CYS A 46 -13.90 3.14 -5.23
CA CYS A 46 -14.99 2.18 -5.41
C CYS A 46 -15.53 1.57 -4.10
N ASP A 47 -15.61 2.36 -3.04
CA ASP A 47 -16.11 1.97 -1.73
C ASP A 47 -17.61 2.31 -1.50
N GLN A 48 -18.25 2.93 -2.50
CA GLN A 48 -19.62 3.48 -2.51
C GLN A 48 -19.79 4.81 -1.75
N THR A 49 -18.69 5.45 -1.37
CA THR A 49 -18.64 6.75 -0.72
C THR A 49 -17.92 7.73 -1.63
N PRO A 50 -18.48 8.91 -1.90
CA PRO A 50 -17.74 9.94 -2.63
C PRO A 50 -16.66 10.56 -1.73
N ASP A 51 -15.43 10.10 -1.87
CA ASP A 51 -14.24 10.60 -1.19
C ASP A 51 -13.43 11.58 -2.06
N CYS A 52 -13.48 11.44 -3.39
CA CYS A 52 -12.95 12.49 -4.26
C CYS A 52 -13.90 13.71 -4.30
N PRO A 53 -13.37 14.95 -4.33
CA PRO A 53 -14.17 16.16 -4.51
C PRO A 53 -14.99 16.21 -5.80
N ASP A 54 -14.57 15.43 -6.81
CA ASP A 54 -15.21 15.28 -8.11
C ASP A 54 -15.89 13.92 -8.29
N GLU A 55 -16.02 13.14 -7.20
CA GLU A 55 -16.66 11.81 -7.15
C GLU A 55 -16.01 10.77 -8.11
N SER A 56 -14.81 11.08 -8.62
CA SER A 56 -14.12 10.26 -9.63
C SER A 56 -13.61 8.92 -9.12
N ASP A 57 -13.54 8.77 -7.80
CA ASP A 57 -13.26 7.53 -7.09
C ASP A 57 -14.37 6.48 -7.20
N GLU A 58 -15.61 6.92 -7.43
CA GLU A 58 -16.78 6.05 -7.60
C GLU A 58 -17.21 5.92 -9.07
N GLU A 59 -16.57 6.66 -9.97
CA GLU A 59 -16.84 6.62 -11.40
C GLU A 59 -16.07 5.48 -12.08
N ASN A 60 -16.74 4.75 -12.98
CA ASN A 60 -16.13 3.69 -13.78
C ASN A 60 -15.45 2.56 -12.97
N CYS A 61 -15.98 2.23 -11.80
CA CYS A 61 -15.59 1.07 -10.98
C CYS A 61 -15.83 -0.31 -11.64
N GLY A 62 -16.37 -0.30 -12.87
CA GLY A 62 -16.69 -1.47 -13.66
C GLY A 62 -17.87 -2.26 -13.09
N ILE A 63 -18.64 -2.89 -13.98
CA ILE A 63 -19.73 -3.81 -13.59
C ILE A 63 -19.19 -5.03 -12.77
N PHE A 64 -17.88 -5.23 -12.75
CA PHE A 64 -17.20 -6.34 -12.06
C PHE A 64 -16.61 -5.98 -10.70
N GLY A 65 -16.79 -4.75 -10.20
CA GLY A 65 -16.42 -4.34 -8.84
C GLY A 65 -15.02 -4.79 -8.45
N LYS A 66 -13.99 -4.35 -9.17
CA LYS A 66 -12.59 -4.61 -8.77
C LYS A 66 -12.16 -3.52 -7.82
N ARG A 67 -12.09 -3.84 -6.54
CA ARG A 67 -11.58 -2.92 -5.55
C ARG A 67 -10.06 -2.84 -5.64
N PRO A 68 -9.46 -1.68 -5.35
CA PRO A 68 -8.01 -1.47 -5.32
C PRO A 68 -7.31 -2.31 -4.25
N GLY A 69 -6.01 -2.57 -4.45
CA GLY A 69 -5.20 -3.48 -3.63
C GLY A 69 -4.85 -4.79 -4.34
N THR A 70 -3.90 -5.56 -3.80
CA THR A 70 -3.43 -6.81 -4.42
C THR A 70 -3.88 -8.00 -3.57
N CYS A 71 -4.34 -9.08 -4.22
CA CYS A 71 -4.61 -10.32 -3.51
C CYS A 71 -3.29 -10.97 -3.05
N PRO A 72 -3.25 -11.61 -1.87
CA PRO A 72 -2.12 -12.44 -1.49
C PRO A 72 -1.94 -13.58 -2.48
N SER A 73 -0.71 -14.09 -2.58
CA SER A 73 -0.44 -15.27 -3.39
C SER A 73 -1.18 -16.49 -2.80
N PRO A 74 -1.70 -17.39 -3.65
CA PRO A 74 -2.40 -18.58 -3.18
C PRO A 74 -1.45 -19.46 -2.37
N THR A 75 -1.77 -19.66 -1.10
CA THR A 75 -0.94 -20.44 -0.17
C THR A 75 -1.31 -21.91 -0.13
N LEU A 76 -2.48 -22.30 -0.65
CA LEU A 76 -2.95 -23.68 -0.62
C LEU A 76 -2.60 -24.44 -1.90
N THR A 77 -2.06 -25.63 -1.71
CA THR A 77 -1.74 -26.60 -2.76
C THR A 77 -2.96 -27.44 -3.14
N ALA A 78 -2.93 -28.06 -4.32
CA ALA A 78 -4.03 -28.87 -4.83
C ALA A 78 -4.44 -30.01 -3.87
N ASP A 79 -3.47 -30.62 -3.17
CA ASP A 79 -3.72 -31.71 -2.22
C ASP A 79 -4.45 -31.21 -0.96
N GLU A 80 -4.15 -30.00 -0.49
CA GLU A 80 -4.84 -29.36 0.64
C GLU A 80 -6.30 -29.03 0.31
N CYS A 81 -6.59 -28.72 -0.96
CA CYS A 81 -7.94 -28.47 -1.45
C CYS A 81 -8.84 -29.71 -1.40
N LEU A 82 -8.27 -30.90 -1.64
CA LEU A 82 -9.01 -32.16 -1.66
C LEU A 82 -9.49 -32.60 -0.26
N LEU A 83 -8.83 -32.10 0.79
CA LEU A 83 -9.17 -32.42 2.18
C LEU A 83 -10.22 -31.47 2.78
N ARG A 84 -10.65 -30.42 2.06
CA ARG A 84 -11.68 -29.46 2.51
C ARG A 84 -12.88 -29.46 1.57
N PRO A 85 -13.78 -30.47 1.64
CA PRO A 85 -14.53 -30.89 0.46
C PRO A 85 -15.74 -30.02 0.10
N ARG A 86 -16.12 -28.99 0.85
CA ARG A 86 -17.26 -28.12 0.52
C ARG A 86 -17.08 -26.73 1.12
N VAL A 87 -17.42 -25.71 0.31
CA VAL A 87 -17.50 -24.27 0.64
C VAL A 87 -16.20 -23.49 0.50
N TYR A 88 -15.74 -23.30 -0.74
CA TYR A 88 -14.75 -22.26 -1.06
C TYR A 88 -15.20 -21.41 -2.27
N ARG A 89 -16.49 -21.12 -2.38
CA ARG A 89 -16.99 -20.04 -3.25
C ARG A 89 -17.87 -19.13 -2.43
N THR A 90 -17.22 -18.31 -1.61
CA THR A 90 -17.89 -17.32 -0.76
C THR A 90 -18.19 -16.04 -1.54
N CYS A 91 -17.42 -15.80 -2.60
CA CYS A 91 -17.56 -14.67 -3.52
C CYS A 91 -17.11 -15.09 -4.93
N ASP A 92 -17.65 -14.43 -5.95
CA ASP A 92 -17.21 -14.52 -7.34
C ASP A 92 -16.54 -13.19 -7.78
N ILE A 93 -16.94 -12.05 -7.21
CA ILE A 93 -16.37 -10.70 -7.45
C ILE A 93 -16.19 -9.91 -6.14
N ASP A 94 -15.38 -8.83 -6.11
CA ASP A 94 -15.16 -8.06 -4.87
C ASP A 94 -16.46 -7.38 -4.39
N ALA A 95 -17.41 -7.12 -5.30
CA ALA A 95 -18.73 -6.61 -4.94
C ALA A 95 -19.57 -7.59 -4.08
N ASP A 96 -19.27 -8.89 -4.10
CA ASP A 96 -19.93 -9.87 -3.22
C ASP A 96 -19.44 -9.75 -1.77
N CYS A 97 -18.33 -9.03 -1.56
CA CYS A 97 -17.70 -8.83 -0.26
C CYS A 97 -18.09 -7.49 0.35
N ARG A 98 -17.98 -7.34 1.69
CA ARG A 98 -18.27 -6.06 2.36
C ARG A 98 -17.30 -4.98 1.93
N SER A 99 -17.70 -3.70 2.00
CA SER A 99 -16.81 -2.56 1.68
C SER A 99 -15.43 -2.72 2.33
N GLY A 100 -14.37 -2.50 1.55
CA GLY A 100 -12.98 -2.71 1.97
C GLY A 100 -12.43 -4.15 1.84
N GLU A 101 -13.25 -5.14 1.46
CA GLU A 101 -12.80 -6.52 1.22
C GLU A 101 -12.55 -6.79 -0.27
N LYS A 102 -11.61 -7.68 -0.61
CA LYS A 102 -11.46 -8.21 -1.97
C LYS A 102 -11.82 -9.68 -2.00
N CYS A 103 -12.39 -10.10 -3.12
CA CYS A 103 -12.60 -11.50 -3.43
C CYS A 103 -11.29 -12.08 -3.98
N CYS A 104 -10.57 -12.80 -3.12
CA CYS A 104 -9.26 -13.35 -3.46
C CYS A 104 -9.28 -14.88 -3.49
N PHE A 105 -8.53 -15.43 -4.43
CA PHE A 105 -8.40 -16.87 -4.61
C PHE A 105 -7.21 -17.40 -3.81
N ASN A 106 -7.47 -18.34 -2.89
CA ASN A 106 -6.44 -18.88 -1.99
C ASN A 106 -5.76 -20.18 -2.50
N GLY A 107 -6.11 -20.65 -3.70
CA GLY A 107 -5.64 -21.93 -4.25
C GLY A 107 -6.74 -22.98 -4.38
N CYS A 108 -7.73 -22.96 -3.48
CA CYS A 108 -8.84 -23.91 -3.45
C CYS A 108 -10.18 -23.26 -3.76
N GLY A 109 -10.30 -21.96 -3.52
CA GLY A 109 -11.41 -21.15 -3.97
C GLY A 109 -11.34 -19.73 -3.45
N SER A 110 -12.48 -19.04 -3.53
CA SER A 110 -12.56 -17.59 -3.38
C SER A 110 -13.14 -17.20 -2.03
N GLU A 111 -12.43 -16.34 -1.31
CA GLU A 111 -12.89 -15.77 -0.04
C GLU A 111 -12.75 -14.25 -0.02
N CYS A 112 -13.66 -13.61 0.73
CA CYS A 112 -13.60 -12.19 1.01
C CYS A 112 -12.54 -11.95 2.08
N ILE A 113 -11.43 -11.33 1.69
CA ILE A 113 -10.40 -10.89 2.62
C ILE A 113 -10.50 -9.39 2.79
N GLN A 114 -10.37 -8.88 4.01
CA GLN A 114 -10.08 -7.47 4.20
C GLN A 114 -8.70 -7.24 3.59
N VAL A 115 -8.61 -6.50 2.48
CA VAL A 115 -7.34 -5.88 2.09
C VAL A 115 -7.13 -4.68 2.99
N VAL A 116 -7.07 -4.97 4.29
CA VAL A 116 -6.22 -4.17 5.12
C VAL A 116 -4.88 -4.26 4.39
N THR A 117 -4.36 -3.13 3.96
CA THR A 117 -2.92 -2.93 4.02
C THR A 117 -2.51 -3.10 5.48
N ARG A 118 -2.69 -4.31 6.05
CA ARG A 118 -1.71 -4.86 6.96
C ARG A 118 -0.46 -4.79 6.11
N THR A 119 0.29 -3.73 6.34
CA THR A 119 1.66 -3.84 6.76
C THR A 119 1.96 -5.19 7.43
N THR A 120 1.87 -6.28 6.68
CA THR A 120 3.05 -7.03 6.32
C THR A 120 3.42 -6.48 4.93
N SER A 121 3.87 -5.23 4.80
CA SER A 121 5.31 -4.98 4.93
C SER A 121 6.02 -6.10 5.69
N SER A 122 6.12 -7.25 5.04
CA SER A 122 7.28 -8.13 5.11
C SER A 122 8.44 -7.48 4.33
N VAL A 123 8.40 -6.17 4.17
CA VAL A 123 9.55 -5.33 3.94
C VAL A 123 9.62 -4.56 5.24
N CYS A 124 10.49 -4.99 6.14
CA CYS A 124 10.87 -4.17 7.28
C CYS A 124 11.30 -2.77 6.78
N ASP A 125 11.53 -1.80 7.67
CA ASP A 125 12.07 -0.50 7.24
C ASP A 125 13.36 -0.71 6.40
N ASP A 126 13.74 0.26 5.56
CA ASP A 126 14.90 0.12 4.65
C ASP A 126 16.22 -0.26 5.38
N ASP A 127 16.29 -0.06 6.70
CA ASP A 127 17.39 -0.38 7.62
C ASP A 127 17.19 -1.68 8.43
N GLN A 128 16.20 -2.49 8.09
CA GLN A 128 15.85 -3.72 8.81
C GLN A 128 15.81 -4.94 7.88
N PHE A 129 16.13 -6.11 8.43
CA PHE A 129 16.05 -7.41 7.79
C PHE A 129 14.78 -8.16 8.23
N THR A 130 14.08 -8.79 7.26
CA THR A 130 12.88 -9.59 7.51
C THR A 130 13.26 -11.06 7.71
N CYS A 131 12.98 -11.60 8.88
CA CYS A 131 13.07 -13.02 9.21
C CYS A 131 12.04 -13.85 8.40
N ASP A 132 12.31 -15.14 8.19
CA ASP A 132 11.41 -16.07 7.48
C ASP A 132 10.07 -16.29 8.22
N ASP A 133 10.03 -16.07 9.54
CA ASP A 133 8.82 -16.08 10.36
C ASP A 133 8.06 -14.75 10.35
N GLY A 134 8.61 -13.73 9.68
CA GLY A 134 8.03 -12.41 9.51
C GLY A 134 8.42 -11.40 10.59
N GLU A 135 9.34 -11.74 11.51
CA GLU A 135 9.92 -10.77 12.45
C GLU A 135 10.90 -9.81 11.74
N CYS A 136 11.04 -8.60 12.27
CA CYS A 136 11.96 -7.59 11.75
C CYS A 136 13.07 -7.33 12.75
N ILE A 137 14.32 -7.46 12.30
CA ILE A 137 15.51 -7.16 13.08
C ILE A 137 16.30 -6.04 12.37
N PRO A 138 17.18 -5.30 13.07
CA PRO A 138 18.12 -4.39 12.41
C PRO A 138 18.92 -5.11 11.32
N ALA A 139 19.13 -4.48 10.16
CA ALA A 139 19.88 -5.10 9.05
C ALA A 139 21.34 -5.43 9.45
N ASP A 140 21.88 -4.74 10.46
CA ASP A 140 23.20 -5.01 11.04
C ASP A 140 23.29 -6.37 11.76
N TYR A 141 22.15 -6.97 12.12
CA TYR A 141 22.06 -8.26 12.83
C TYR A 141 21.86 -9.44 11.87
N GLN A 142 21.93 -9.19 10.56
CA GLN A 142 21.95 -10.26 9.58
C GLN A 142 23.37 -10.81 9.44
N CYS A 143 23.58 -12.09 9.70
CA CYS A 143 24.87 -12.78 9.59
C CYS A 143 25.93 -12.27 10.58
N ASP A 144 25.54 -12.02 11.83
CA ASP A 144 26.41 -11.48 12.90
C ASP A 144 26.87 -12.53 13.94
N ASP A 145 26.61 -13.81 13.67
CA ASP A 145 26.86 -14.98 14.53
C ASP A 145 25.91 -15.13 15.74
N ASP A 146 25.00 -14.19 15.97
CA ASP A 146 23.94 -14.28 16.96
C ASP A 146 22.59 -14.67 16.32
N ALA A 147 21.68 -15.19 17.14
CA ALA A 147 20.36 -15.62 16.70
C ALA A 147 19.34 -14.58 17.15
N ASP A 148 19.11 -13.58 16.31
CA ASP A 148 18.19 -12.48 16.52
C ASP A 148 16.79 -12.80 15.96
N CYS A 149 16.71 -13.59 14.88
CA CYS A 149 15.45 -14.17 14.46
C CYS A 149 15.07 -15.36 15.36
N GLN A 150 13.79 -15.45 15.76
CA GLN A 150 13.26 -16.58 16.53
C GLN A 150 13.41 -17.92 15.79
N ASP A 151 13.40 -17.90 14.46
CA ASP A 151 13.60 -19.06 13.60
C ASP A 151 15.06 -19.21 13.10
N ARG A 152 15.96 -18.29 13.49
CA ARG A 152 17.36 -18.18 13.05
C ARG A 152 17.56 -17.98 11.55
N SER A 153 16.61 -17.33 10.87
CA SER A 153 16.71 -17.08 9.42
C SER A 153 17.71 -15.98 9.04
N ASP A 154 17.99 -15.05 9.94
CA ASP A 154 19.12 -14.11 9.90
C ASP A 154 20.47 -14.77 9.62
N GLU A 155 20.68 -15.95 10.20
CA GLU A 155 21.93 -16.71 10.06
C GLU A 155 21.89 -17.75 8.92
N LYS A 156 20.81 -17.80 8.14
CA LYS A 156 20.66 -18.74 7.00
C LYS A 156 21.09 -18.08 5.70
N ASN A 157 21.82 -18.83 4.88
CA ASN A 157 22.23 -18.42 3.53
C ASN A 157 23.12 -17.16 3.49
N CYS A 158 23.86 -16.90 4.56
CA CYS A 158 24.98 -15.98 4.56
C CYS A 158 25.99 -16.43 3.49
N ARG A 159 26.09 -15.65 2.40
CA ARG A 159 27.13 -15.87 1.38
C ARG A 159 28.47 -15.55 2.01
N CYS A 160 29.12 -16.57 2.57
CA CYS A 160 30.44 -16.44 3.15
C CYS A 160 31.41 -15.85 2.13
N CYS A 161 31.82 -14.61 2.37
CA CYS A 161 33.19 -14.12 2.18
C CYS A 161 33.47 -12.95 3.15
N SER A 162 33.98 -13.32 4.32
CA SER A 162 35.21 -12.73 4.90
C SER A 162 35.24 -11.22 5.23
N HIS A 163 34.76 -10.86 6.42
CA HIS A 163 35.54 -10.29 7.54
C HIS A 163 34.63 -9.42 8.41
N ALA A 164 34.64 -9.72 9.70
CA ALA A 164 34.78 -8.74 10.77
C ALA A 164 34.65 -7.28 10.33
N CYS A 165 33.53 -6.64 10.67
CA CYS A 165 33.42 -5.21 10.75
C CYS A 165 32.58 -4.89 12.00
N GLY A 166 33.12 -4.48 13.14
CA GLY A 166 34.41 -3.84 13.36
C GLY A 166 35.02 -4.02 14.75
N ASN A 167 36.30 -3.67 14.80
CA ASN A 167 37.27 -3.73 15.88
C ASN A 167 36.77 -3.62 17.34
N ALA A 168 37.02 -4.67 18.12
CA ALA A 168 37.43 -4.66 19.53
C ALA A 168 37.91 -6.10 19.87
N MET A 169 39.08 -6.45 20.41
CA MET A 169 40.07 -5.78 21.25
C MET A 169 41.45 -6.42 21.00
N ILE A 170 42.50 -5.60 20.88
CA ILE A 170 43.82 -6.02 21.41
C ILE A 170 43.71 -5.84 22.92
N ALA A 171 43.75 -6.94 23.68
CA ALA A 171 44.00 -6.88 25.11
C ALA A 171 44.70 -8.17 25.59
N LEU A 172 46.03 -8.02 25.72
CA LEU A 172 47.00 -8.77 26.55
C LEU A 172 47.26 -10.25 26.23
#